data_AF-A0AAF5HXJ4-F1
#
_entry.id   AF-A0AAF5HXJ4-F1
#
_cell.length_a   1.000
_cell.length_b   1.000
_cell.length_c   1.000
_cell.angle_alpha   90.00
_cell.angle_beta   90.00
_cell.angle_gamma   90.00
#
_symmetry.space_group_name_H-M   'P 1'
#
loop_
_entity.id
_entity.type
_entity.pdbx_description
1 polymer ?
#
loop_
_entity_poly.entity_id
_entity_poly.type
_entity_poly.pdbx_seq_one_letter_code
_entity_poly.pdbx_strand_id
1 'polypeptide(L)'
;MVARSDLGIEIPAEKVFLAQKLLIAKCNEAGKPVICATKMLEFMILKLIPIKAETSDVANAVLDEAEAAIYHSKFSEEILKRVKKPTSQVETIGIAAVSASKSCLASAIVLCTTTGNTTAVISKFKPSVPIIAVTRNSITAKQH
;
A
#
# COMPACT_ATOMS: atom_id res chain seq x y z
N MET A 1 11.18 2.82 -0.94
CA MET A 1 12.24 1.90 -0.47
C MET A 1 12.76 2.43 0.86
N VAL A 2 12.85 1.58 1.88
CA VAL A 2 13.40 1.88 3.21
C VAL A 2 14.79 1.23 3.27
N ALA A 3 15.84 2.04 3.20
CA ALA A 3 17.23 1.58 3.24
C ALA A 3 17.77 1.70 4.68
N ARG A 4 17.74 0.59 5.43
CA ARG A 4 18.06 0.58 6.86
C ARG A 4 19.51 1.00 7.16
N SER A 5 20.46 0.63 6.30
CA SER A 5 21.85 1.06 6.43
C SER A 5 22.00 2.59 6.41
N ASP A 6 21.32 3.27 5.48
CA ASP A 6 21.39 4.73 5.36
C ASP A 6 20.66 5.41 6.51
N LEU A 7 19.48 4.88 6.89
CA LEU A 7 18.76 5.33 8.08
C LEU A 7 19.62 5.21 9.34
N GLY A 8 20.39 4.12 9.51
CA GLY A 8 21.28 3.93 10.65
C GLY A 8 22.49 4.87 10.71
N ILE A 9 22.78 5.60 9.62
CA ILE A 9 23.80 6.65 9.60
C ILE A 9 23.21 7.97 10.09
N GLU A 10 21.95 8.27 9.76
CA GLU A 10 21.28 9.53 10.11
C GLU A 10 20.67 9.53 11.51
N ILE A 11 20.18 8.38 11.99
CA ILE A 11 19.53 8.23 13.30
C ILE A 11 20.18 7.14 14.14
N PRO A 12 20.10 7.23 15.49
CA PRO A 12 20.58 6.17 16.38
C PRO A 12 19.98 4.80 16.02
N ALA A 13 20.79 3.74 16.08
CA ALA A 13 20.39 2.39 15.67
C ALA A 13 19.12 1.91 16.40
N GLU A 14 18.94 2.24 17.68
CA GLU A 14 17.73 1.90 18.43
C GLU A 14 16.46 2.61 17.92
N LYS A 15 16.56 3.65 17.09
CA LYS A 15 15.40 4.35 16.51
C LYS A 15 15.09 3.92 15.08
N VAL A 16 15.97 3.16 14.43
CA VAL A 16 15.78 2.70 13.04
C VAL A 16 14.51 1.86 12.90
N PHE A 17 14.18 1.03 13.90
CA PHE A 17 12.96 0.21 13.87
C PHE A 17 11.68 1.08 13.90
N LEU A 18 11.67 2.16 14.70
CA LEU A 18 10.55 3.10 14.77
C LEU A 18 10.38 3.84 13.44
N ALA A 19 11.49 4.31 12.87
CA ALA A 19 11.48 5.01 11.59
C ALA A 19 10.99 4.10 10.46
N GLN A 20 11.43 2.84 10.42
CA GLN A 20 10.94 1.85 9.46
C GLN A 20 9.43 1.67 9.56
N LYS A 21 8.88 1.36 10.75
CA LYS A 21 7.44 1.17 10.94
C LYS A 21 6.65 2.42 10.51
N LEU A 22 7.14 3.61 10.85
CA LEU A 22 6.50 4.86 10.46
C LEU A 22 6.54 5.08 8.93
N LEU A 23 7.67 4.79 8.28
CA LEU A 23 7.81 4.94 6.83
C LEU A 23 6.93 3.95 6.07
N ILE A 24 6.92 2.68 6.48
CA ILE A 24 6.02 1.65 5.96
C ILE A 24 4.57 2.09 6.12
N ALA A 25 4.15 2.48 7.33
CA ALA A 25 2.81 2.97 7.60
C ALA A 25 2.42 4.16 6.71
N LYS A 26 3.31 5.15 6.52
CA LYS A 26 3.08 6.30 5.64
C LYS A 26 3.02 5.92 4.16
N CYS A 27 3.87 5.00 3.71
CA CYS A 27 3.82 4.48 2.34
C CYS A 27 2.50 3.75 2.10
N ASN A 28 2.06 2.94 3.06
CA ASN A 28 0.82 2.17 3.00
C ASN A 28 -0.42 3.08 3.06
N GLU A 29 -0.41 4.11 3.91
CA GLU A 29 -1.43 5.16 3.95
C GLU A 29 -1.52 5.90 2.60
N ALA A 30 -0.38 6.20 1.98
CA ALA A 30 -0.31 6.76 0.64
C ALA A 30 -0.60 5.74 -0.48
N GLY A 31 -0.70 4.46 -0.14
CA GLY A 31 -0.89 3.37 -1.09
C GLY A 31 0.27 3.18 -2.07
N LYS A 32 1.47 3.57 -1.69
CA LYS A 32 2.70 3.38 -2.48
C LYS A 32 3.36 2.07 -2.03
N PRO A 33 3.87 1.26 -2.96
CA PRO A 33 4.64 0.08 -2.59
C PRO A 33 5.86 0.50 -1.78
N VAL A 34 6.11 -0.22 -0.69
CA VAL A 34 7.31 -0.08 0.12
C VAL A 34 8.15 -1.34 -0.03
N ILE A 35 9.47 -1.13 0.03
CA ILE A 35 10.46 -2.20 -0.10
C ILE A 35 11.41 -1.95 1.04
N CYS A 36 11.46 -2.87 2.01
CA CYS A 36 12.51 -2.86 3.01
C CYS A 36 13.77 -3.47 2.37
N ALA A 37 14.91 -2.80 2.53
CA ALA A 37 16.16 -3.23 1.93
C ALA A 37 17.32 -3.08 2.92
N THR A 38 18.43 -3.74 2.59
CA THR A 38 19.74 -3.79 3.28
C THR A 38 19.80 -4.70 4.52
N LYS A 39 20.89 -5.50 4.59
CA LYS A 39 21.36 -6.28 5.74
C LYS A 39 20.36 -7.22 6.45
N MET A 40 19.29 -7.65 5.78
CA MET A 40 18.34 -8.59 6.40
C MET A 40 18.88 -10.02 6.55
N LEU A 41 19.82 -10.43 5.70
CA LEU A 41 20.40 -11.77 5.65
C LEU A 41 21.93 -11.67 5.41
N GLU A 42 22.58 -10.69 6.04
CA GLU A 42 24.01 -10.42 5.87
C GLU A 42 24.89 -11.62 6.24
N PHE A 43 24.52 -12.34 7.30
CA PHE A 43 25.23 -13.52 7.76
C PHE A 43 25.13 -14.67 6.77
N MET A 44 24.10 -14.68 5.91
CA MET A 44 23.97 -15.68 4.86
C MET A 44 25.03 -15.57 3.75
N ILE A 45 25.81 -14.48 3.73
CA ILE A 45 26.99 -14.37 2.86
C ILE A 45 28.08 -15.35 3.31
N LEU A 46 28.19 -15.61 4.62
CA LEU A 46 29.26 -16.43 5.21
C LEU A 46 28.82 -17.84 5.59
N LYS A 47 27.54 -18.03 5.93
CA LYS A 47 26.99 -19.34 6.33
C LYS A 47 25.64 -19.61 5.66
N LEU A 48 25.30 -20.88 5.46
CA LEU A 48 24.04 -21.27 4.80
C LEU A 48 22.78 -21.07 5.67
N ILE A 49 22.93 -20.69 6.95
CA ILE A 49 21.83 -20.61 7.93
C ILE A 49 21.81 -19.20 8.54
N PRO A 50 20.66 -18.48 8.52
CA PRO A 50 20.55 -17.17 9.14
C PRO A 50 20.58 -17.26 10.67
N ILE A 51 21.01 -16.18 11.31
CA ILE A 51 20.89 -16.05 12.77
C ILE A 51 19.45 -15.72 13.16
N LYS A 52 19.06 -16.02 14.41
CA LYS A 52 17.71 -15.73 14.93
C LYS A 52 17.28 -14.28 14.73
N ALA A 53 18.22 -13.33 14.86
CA ALA A 53 17.97 -11.92 14.65
C ALA A 53 17.55 -11.60 13.20
N GLU A 54 18.20 -12.20 12.20
CA GLU A 54 17.89 -12.02 10.79
C GLU A 54 16.56 -12.66 10.40
N THR A 55 16.28 -13.86 10.91
CA THR A 55 14.97 -14.50 10.72
C THR A 55 13.86 -13.64 11.32
N SER A 56 14.07 -13.10 12.52
CA SER A 56 13.13 -12.17 13.15
C SER A 56 12.99 -10.87 12.35
N ASP A 57 14.06 -10.39 11.73
CA ASP A 57 14.04 -9.15 10.97
C ASP A 57 13.24 -9.27 9.67
N VAL A 58 13.46 -10.37 8.94
CA VAL A 58 12.64 -10.71 7.76
C VAL A 58 11.18 -10.94 8.16
N ALA A 59 10.93 -11.67 9.25
CA ALA A 59 9.57 -11.89 9.75
C ALA A 59 8.87 -10.57 10.11
N ASN A 60 9.56 -9.64 10.77
CA ASN A 60 9.01 -8.33 11.10
C ASN A 60 8.72 -7.49 9.85
N ALA A 61 9.60 -7.50 8.85
CA ALA A 61 9.34 -6.82 7.59
C ALA A 61 8.09 -7.38 6.88
N VAL A 62 7.91 -8.70 6.87
CA VAL A 62 6.70 -9.34 6.31
C VAL A 62 5.45 -9.00 7.13
N LEU A 63 5.55 -9.01 8.46
CA LEU A 63 4.43 -8.65 9.34
C LEU A 63 4.02 -7.18 9.18
N ASP A 64 4.98 -6.26 9.02
CA ASP A 64 4.70 -4.85 8.79
C ASP A 64 3.93 -4.64 7.46
N GLU A 65 4.26 -5.40 6.41
CA GLU A 65 3.49 -5.42 5.15
C GLU A 65 2.12 -6.11 5.30
N ALA A 66 2.04 -7.20 6.09
CA ALA A 66 0.79 -7.92 6.30
C ALA A 66 -0.21 -7.11 7.14
N GLU A 67 0.26 -6.41 8.18
CA GLU A 67 -0.56 -5.47 8.95
C GLU A 67 -1.15 -4.40 8.03
N ALA A 68 -0.37 -3.92 7.06
CA ALA A 68 -0.85 -2.96 6.07
C ALA A 68 -1.99 -3.50 5.21
N ALA A 69 -1.94 -4.78 4.83
CA ALA A 69 -2.98 -5.43 4.06
C ALA A 69 -4.29 -5.62 4.85
N ILE A 70 -4.21 -5.79 6.17
CA ILE A 70 -5.37 -6.07 7.04
C ILE A 70 -6.26 -4.82 7.24
N TYR A 71 -5.75 -3.59 7.04
CA TYR A 71 -6.49 -2.35 7.37
C TYR A 71 -7.36 -1.75 6.26
N HIS A 72 -7.53 -2.38 5.09
CA HIS A 72 -8.30 -1.79 3.98
C HIS A 72 -9.77 -1.48 4.34
N SER A 73 -10.39 -2.22 5.26
CA SER A 73 -11.81 -2.00 5.61
C SER A 73 -12.03 -0.67 6.36
N LYS A 74 -11.25 -0.41 7.42
CA LYS A 74 -11.34 0.80 8.25
C LYS A 74 -10.78 2.04 7.54
N PHE A 75 -9.76 1.86 6.72
CA PHE A 75 -9.08 2.97 6.06
C PHE A 75 -10.00 3.75 5.11
N SER A 76 -10.88 3.06 4.38
CA SER A 76 -11.82 3.72 3.46
C SER A 76 -12.74 4.74 4.15
N GLU A 77 -13.18 4.49 5.39
CA GLU A 77 -14.05 5.43 6.12
C GLU A 77 -13.26 6.67 6.60
N GLU A 78 -12.02 6.47 7.02
CA GLU A 78 -11.13 7.57 7.38
C GLU A 78 -10.76 8.45 6.18
N ILE A 79 -10.53 7.84 5.01
CA ILE A 79 -10.33 8.59 3.76
C ILE A 79 -11.54 9.49 3.50
N LEU A 80 -12.78 8.96 3.62
CA LEU A 80 -14.00 9.74 3.37
C LEU A 80 -14.15 10.94 4.32
N LYS A 81 -13.66 10.85 5.56
CA LYS A 81 -13.66 11.97 6.52
C LYS A 81 -12.71 13.10 6.11
N ARG A 82 -11.63 12.80 5.38
CA ARG A 82 -10.61 13.79 4.96
C ARG A 82 -10.90 14.43 3.59
N VAL A 83 -11.86 13.90 2.84
CA VAL A 83 -12.22 14.42 1.51
C VAL A 83 -12.96 15.75 1.64
N LYS A 84 -12.46 16.79 0.95
CA LYS A 84 -13.12 18.09 0.86
C LYS A 84 -14.47 17.93 0.16
N LYS A 85 -15.52 18.48 0.77
CA LYS A 85 -16.87 18.53 0.20
C LYS A 85 -17.14 19.94 -0.35
N PRO A 86 -17.85 20.09 -1.48
CA PRO A 86 -18.46 19.04 -2.30
C PRO A 86 -17.43 18.27 -3.14
N THR A 87 -17.70 16.99 -3.37
CA THR A 87 -16.87 16.12 -4.22
C THR A 87 -17.18 16.30 -5.70
N SER A 88 -16.20 16.06 -6.56
CA SER A 88 -16.42 16.01 -8.01
C SER A 88 -17.32 14.83 -8.41
N GLN A 89 -17.94 14.87 -9.59
CA GLN A 89 -18.80 13.78 -10.08
C GLN A 89 -18.07 12.42 -10.09
N VAL A 90 -16.81 12.41 -10.53
CA VAL A 90 -15.98 11.19 -10.60
C VAL A 90 -15.67 10.65 -9.21
N GLU A 91 -15.37 11.54 -8.25
CA GLU A 91 -15.17 11.14 -6.86
C GLU A 91 -16.45 10.57 -6.24
N THR A 92 -17.59 11.23 -6.46
CA THR A 92 -18.88 10.75 -5.96
C THR A 92 -19.23 9.36 -6.49
N ILE A 93 -19.00 9.12 -7.80
CA ILE A 93 -19.19 7.79 -8.41
C ILE A 93 -18.22 6.78 -7.78
N GLY A 94 -16.96 7.17 -7.56
CA GLY A 94 -15.98 6.27 -6.94
C GLY A 94 -16.34 5.88 -5.52
N ILE A 95 -16.82 6.83 -4.70
CA ILE A 95 -17.32 6.57 -3.35
C ILE A 95 -18.51 5.62 -3.38
N ALA A 96 -19.48 5.88 -4.28
CA ALA A 96 -20.64 5.03 -4.44
C ALA A 96 -20.26 3.60 -4.87
N ALA A 97 -19.32 3.46 -5.81
CA ALA A 97 -18.83 2.16 -6.26
C ALA A 97 -18.15 1.36 -5.13
N VAL A 98 -17.30 2.00 -4.32
CA VAL A 98 -16.65 1.36 -3.16
C VAL A 98 -17.67 1.01 -2.08
N SER A 99 -18.65 1.87 -1.84
CA SER A 99 -19.72 1.58 -0.87
C SER A 99 -20.61 0.43 -1.34
N ALA A 100 -20.95 0.38 -2.63
CA ALA A 100 -21.73 -0.68 -3.23
C ALA A 100 -20.98 -2.01 -3.22
N SER A 101 -19.68 -2.03 -3.54
CA SER A 101 -18.89 -3.25 -3.51
C SER A 101 -18.84 -3.88 -2.13
N LYS A 102 -18.72 -3.06 -1.08
CA LYS A 102 -18.80 -3.51 0.32
C LYS A 102 -20.18 -4.02 0.68
N SER A 103 -21.22 -3.26 0.36
CA SER A 103 -22.61 -3.59 0.72
C SER A 103 -23.09 -4.88 0.05
N CYS A 104 -22.63 -5.12 -1.18
CA CYS A 104 -23.00 -6.30 -1.96
C CYS A 104 -21.99 -7.45 -1.85
N LEU A 105 -20.94 -7.33 -1.02
CA LEU A 105 -19.84 -8.31 -0.92
C LEU A 105 -19.27 -8.70 -2.30
N ALA A 106 -19.09 -7.71 -3.17
CA ALA A 106 -18.60 -7.92 -4.52
C ALA A 106 -17.18 -8.54 -4.51
N SER A 107 -16.86 -9.36 -5.51
CA SER A 107 -15.52 -9.92 -5.67
C SER A 107 -14.54 -8.97 -6.35
N ALA A 108 -15.03 -8.00 -7.13
CA ALA A 108 -14.23 -7.01 -7.84
C ALA A 108 -15.06 -5.76 -8.22
N ILE A 109 -14.40 -4.64 -8.48
CA ILE A 109 -14.98 -3.47 -9.14
C ILE A 109 -14.47 -3.42 -10.57
N VAL A 110 -15.36 -3.54 -11.56
CA VAL A 110 -15.02 -3.45 -12.99
C VAL A 110 -15.42 -2.08 -13.53
N LEU A 111 -14.54 -1.44 -14.29
CA LEU A 111 -14.83 -0.15 -14.91
C LEU A 111 -14.18 -0.04 -16.29
N CYS A 112 -14.80 0.72 -17.18
CA CYS A 112 -14.23 1.09 -18.48
C CYS A 112 -13.59 2.48 -18.39
N THR A 113 -12.36 2.63 -18.86
CA THR A 113 -11.67 3.93 -18.88
C THR A 113 -10.80 4.11 -20.12
N THR A 114 -10.64 5.33 -20.59
CA THR A 114 -9.74 5.69 -21.71
C THR A 114 -8.52 6.48 -21.27
N THR A 115 -8.60 7.15 -20.10
CA THR A 115 -7.56 8.03 -19.57
C THR A 115 -6.94 7.51 -18.27
N GLY A 116 -7.59 6.59 -17.55
CA GLY A 116 -7.14 6.10 -16.25
C GLY A 116 -7.63 6.92 -15.05
N ASN A 117 -8.13 8.14 -15.27
CA ASN A 117 -8.54 9.05 -14.18
C ASN A 117 -9.58 8.43 -13.24
N THR A 118 -10.60 7.78 -13.78
CA THR A 118 -11.63 7.10 -12.98
C THR A 118 -11.05 5.98 -12.13
N THR A 119 -10.11 5.19 -12.68
CA THR A 119 -9.38 4.14 -11.95
C THR A 119 -8.58 4.73 -10.80
N ALA A 120 -7.83 5.81 -11.07
CA ALA A 120 -7.02 6.50 -10.06
C ALA A 120 -7.89 7.07 -8.93
N VAL A 121 -9.04 7.66 -9.27
CA VAL A 121 -9.99 8.19 -8.28
C VAL A 121 -10.60 7.08 -7.44
N ILE A 122 -11.00 5.94 -8.02
CA ILE A 122 -11.52 4.80 -7.24
C ILE A 122 -10.41 4.21 -6.35
N SER A 123 -9.18 4.10 -6.86
CA SER A 123 -8.03 3.60 -6.09
C SER A 123 -7.69 4.48 -4.88
N LYS A 124 -7.96 5.79 -4.94
CA LYS A 124 -7.85 6.72 -3.80
C LYS A 124 -8.69 6.29 -2.60
N PHE A 125 -9.85 5.68 -2.83
CA PHE A 125 -10.74 5.20 -1.77
C PHE A 125 -10.41 3.81 -1.23
N LYS A 126 -9.34 3.18 -1.75
CA LYS A 126 -8.78 1.89 -1.28
C LYS A 126 -9.86 0.82 -1.04
N PRO A 127 -10.57 0.39 -2.09
CA PRO A 127 -11.56 -0.67 -1.96
C PRO A 127 -10.91 -1.97 -1.44
N SER A 128 -11.67 -2.75 -0.68
CA SER A 128 -11.24 -4.07 -0.18
C SER A 128 -11.21 -5.16 -1.24
N VAL A 129 -11.50 -4.81 -2.49
CA VAL A 129 -11.67 -5.71 -3.63
C VAL A 129 -10.81 -5.20 -4.79
N PRO A 130 -10.30 -6.08 -5.66
CA PRO A 130 -9.52 -5.67 -6.81
C PRO A 130 -10.32 -4.76 -7.76
N ILE A 131 -9.63 -3.79 -8.36
CA ILE A 131 -10.17 -2.91 -9.40
C ILE A 131 -9.70 -3.45 -10.75
N ILE A 132 -10.63 -3.78 -11.64
CA ILE A 132 -10.37 -4.25 -13.00
C ILE A 132 -10.72 -3.11 -13.97
N ALA A 133 -9.70 -2.44 -14.49
CA ALA A 133 -9.84 -1.37 -15.46
C ALA A 133 -9.75 -1.92 -16.89
N VAL A 134 -10.84 -1.83 -17.65
CA VAL A 134 -10.88 -2.19 -19.07
C VAL A 134 -10.62 -0.94 -19.90
N THR A 135 -9.60 -0.99 -20.74
CA THR A 135 -9.25 0.13 -21.64
C THR A 135 -8.86 -0.36 -23.02
N ARG A 136 -9.12 0.46 -24.04
CA ARG A 136 -8.60 0.27 -25.40
C ARG A 136 -7.26 0.99 -25.63
N ASN A 137 -6.84 1.84 -24.69
CA ASN A 137 -5.63 2.63 -24.82
C ASN A 137 -4.44 1.91 -24.17
N SER A 138 -3.46 1.52 -24.98
CA SER A 138 -2.27 0.80 -24.52
C SER A 138 -1.38 1.62 -23.59
N ILE A 139 -1.41 2.95 -23.69
CA ILE A 139 -0.67 3.84 -22.78
C ILE A 139 -1.31 3.78 -21.39
N THR A 140 -2.63 3.94 -21.32
CA THR A 140 -3.38 3.89 -20.05
C THR A 140 -3.29 2.52 -19.38
N ALA A 141 -3.25 1.44 -20.15
CA ALA A 141 -3.11 0.08 -19.62
C ALA A 141 -1.78 -0.18 -18.89
N LYS A 142 -0.74 0.64 -19.13
CA LYS A 142 0.59 0.48 -18.54
C LYS A 142 0.89 1.44 -17.37
N GLN A 143 -0.05 2.33 -17.03
CA GLN A 143 0.15 3.37 -16.02
C GLN A 143 -0.14 2.91 -14.58
N HIS A 144 -0.78 1.76 -14.41
CA HIS A 144 -1.25 1.21 -13.14
C HIS A 144 -1.00 -0.30 -13.08
#